data_AF-A0A7V0LUG6-F1
#
_entry.id   AF-A0A7V0LUG6-F1
#
_cell.length_a   1.000
_cell.length_b   1.000
_cell.length_c   1.000
_cell.angle_alpha   90.00
_cell.angle_beta   90.00
_cell.angle_gamma   90.00
#
_symmetry.space_group_name_H-M   'P 1'
#
loop_
_entity.id
_entity.type
_entity.pdbx_description
1 polymer ?
#
loop_
_entity_poly.entity_id
_entity_poly.type
_entity_poly.pdbx_seq_one_letter_code
_entity_poly.pdbx_strand_id
1 'polypeptide(L)'
;MEKIKNEHFECIKEDNSEEEYEKQWRRSKIIFDHFYEYLKNKGLKESIASKRTEMVAFFIMDYLFVYDNATSVLEVDGDIIRRFLGNWYIRKFMNPKISEIKEM
;
A
#
# COMPACT_ATOMS: atom_id res chain seq x y z
N MET A 1 -11.66 26.82 -11.29
CA MET A 1 -11.15 25.70 -10.48
C MET A 1 -12.33 25.14 -9.70
N GLU A 2 -12.81 23.97 -10.12
CA GLU A 2 -13.95 23.31 -9.50
C GLU A 2 -13.55 22.86 -8.08
N LYS A 3 -14.35 23.22 -7.07
CA LYS A 3 -14.10 22.84 -5.68
C LYS A 3 -14.20 21.32 -5.58
N ILE A 4 -13.07 20.65 -5.35
CA ILE A 4 -13.03 19.22 -5.03
C ILE A 4 -13.90 19.03 -3.79
N LYS A 5 -15.08 18.41 -3.97
CA LYS A 5 -16.05 18.19 -2.89
C LYS A 5 -15.50 17.18 -1.89
N ASN A 6 -15.79 17.38 -0.61
CA ASN A 6 -15.40 16.49 0.50
C ASN A 6 -15.86 15.03 0.30
N GLU A 7 -16.89 14.79 -0.52
CA GLU A 7 -17.34 13.46 -0.95
C GLU A 7 -16.21 12.61 -1.55
N HIS A 8 -15.19 13.24 -2.15
CA HIS A 8 -14.03 12.52 -2.66
C HIS A 8 -13.21 11.83 -1.56
N PHE A 9 -13.33 12.23 -0.29
CA PHE A 9 -12.56 11.72 0.83
C PHE A 9 -13.31 10.69 1.69
N GLU A 10 -14.57 10.37 1.38
CA GLU A 10 -15.39 9.41 2.14
C GLU A 10 -14.91 7.95 2.07
N CYS A 11 -13.88 7.65 1.27
CA CYS A 11 -13.36 6.29 1.14
C CYS A 11 -12.26 5.91 2.15
N ILE A 12 -11.98 6.69 3.19
CA ILE A 12 -11.10 6.22 4.27
C ILE A 12 -11.93 5.25 5.12
N LYS A 13 -12.10 4.00 4.65
CA LYS A 13 -12.59 2.90 5.48
C LYS A 13 -11.71 2.85 6.73
N GLU A 14 -12.36 2.86 7.89
CA GLU A 14 -11.71 2.79 9.20
C GLU A 14 -10.70 1.64 9.23
N ASP A 15 -9.55 1.94 9.85
CA ASP A 15 -8.40 1.07 9.92
C ASP A 15 -8.78 -0.35 10.39
N ASN A 16 -8.20 -1.35 9.72
CA ASN A 16 -8.32 -2.75 10.14
C ASN A 16 -7.80 -2.87 11.58
N SER A 17 -8.46 -3.69 12.42
CA SER A 17 -7.96 -3.91 13.78
C SER A 17 -6.55 -4.49 13.74
N GLU A 18 -5.72 -4.17 14.74
CA GLU A 18 -4.35 -4.68 14.86
C GLU A 18 -4.32 -6.21 14.78
N GLU A 19 -5.34 -6.88 15.31
CA GLU A 19 -5.49 -8.34 15.25
C GLU A 19 -5.70 -8.87 13.82
N GLU A 20 -6.54 -8.22 13.02
CA GLU A 20 -6.75 -8.63 11.61
C GLU A 20 -5.54 -8.29 10.74
N TYR A 21 -4.88 -7.17 11.01
CA TYR A 21 -3.60 -6.85 10.37
C TYR A 21 -2.55 -7.94 10.62
N GLU A 22 -2.36 -8.36 11.88
CA GLU A 22 -1.42 -9.42 12.24
C GLU A 22 -1.78 -10.77 11.60
N LYS A 23 -3.07 -11.13 11.55
CA LYS A 23 -3.53 -12.36 10.85
C LYS A 23 -3.22 -12.29 9.36
N GLN A 24 -3.51 -11.17 8.72
CA GLN A 24 -3.22 -10.96 7.29
C GLN A 24 -1.71 -10.97 7.03
N TRP A 25 -0.91 -10.38 7.92
CA TRP A 25 0.54 -10.35 7.81
C TRP A 25 1.13 -11.76 7.86
N ARG A 26 0.71 -12.57 8.85
CA ARG A 26 1.15 -13.97 8.98
C ARG A 26 0.81 -14.80 7.74
N ARG A 27 -0.37 -14.60 7.15
CA ARG A 27 -0.78 -15.29 5.91
C ARG A 27 0.05 -14.85 4.71
N SER A 28 0.40 -13.57 4.64
CA SER A 28 1.07 -12.97 3.47
C SER A 28 2.58 -13.04 3.53
N LYS A 29 3.17 -13.25 4.72
CA LYS A 29 4.63 -13.27 4.94
C LYS A 29 5.36 -14.21 3.98
N ILE A 30 4.79 -15.39 3.71
CA ILE A 30 5.38 -16.36 2.78
C ILE A 30 5.57 -15.79 1.36
N ILE A 31 4.63 -14.96 0.91
CA ILE A 31 4.69 -14.30 -0.41
C ILE A 31 5.80 -13.25 -0.41
N PHE A 32 5.93 -12.47 0.66
CA PHE A 32 6.97 -11.46 0.79
C PHE A 32 8.37 -12.07 0.89
N ASP A 33 8.53 -13.14 1.67
CA ASP A 33 9.77 -13.89 1.78
C ASP A 33 10.18 -14.46 0.40
N HIS A 34 9.24 -15.09 -0.32
CA HIS A 34 9.49 -15.60 -1.67
C HIS A 34 9.85 -14.48 -2.67
N PHE A 35 9.17 -13.34 -2.60
CA PHE A 35 9.45 -12.21 -3.47
C PHE A 35 10.83 -11.61 -3.20
N TYR A 36 11.20 -11.44 -1.92
CA TYR A 36 12.52 -10.99 -1.52
C TYR A 36 13.62 -11.92 -2.05
N GLU A 37 13.49 -13.23 -1.85
CA GLU A 37 14.45 -14.22 -2.36
C GLU A 37 14.52 -14.23 -3.89
N TYR A 38 13.37 -14.08 -4.56
CA TYR A 38 13.35 -13.92 -6.02
C TYR A 38 14.20 -12.72 -6.48
N LEU A 39 14.07 -11.56 -5.82
CA LEU A 39 14.86 -10.37 -6.15
C LEU A 39 16.36 -10.58 -5.87
N LYS A 40 16.70 -11.25 -4.77
CA LYS A 40 18.09 -11.61 -4.43
C LYS A 40 18.70 -12.53 -5.49
N ASN A 41 17.95 -13.54 -5.94
CA ASN A 41 18.37 -14.47 -6.98
C ASN A 41 18.52 -13.80 -8.35
N LYS A 42 17.84 -12.67 -8.58
CA LYS A 42 18.06 -11.81 -9.77
C LYS A 42 19.29 -10.90 -9.65
N GLY A 43 20.04 -10.98 -8.56
CA GLY A 43 21.27 -10.22 -8.33
C GLY A 43 21.05 -8.82 -7.74
N LEU A 44 19.86 -8.53 -7.20
CA LEU A 44 19.62 -7.25 -6.54
C LEU A 44 20.39 -7.17 -5.21
N LYS A 45 20.90 -5.98 -4.92
CA LYS A 45 21.45 -5.64 -3.59
C LYS A 45 20.36 -5.83 -2.54
N GLU A 46 20.78 -6.28 -1.36
CA GLU A 46 19.90 -6.51 -0.21
C GLU A 46 19.01 -5.31 0.13
N SER A 47 19.59 -4.11 0.22
CA SER A 47 18.84 -2.88 0.48
C SER A 47 17.77 -2.57 -0.57
N ILE A 48 18.01 -2.94 -1.83
CA ILE A 48 17.04 -2.74 -2.93
C ILE A 48 15.96 -3.82 -2.88
N ALA A 49 16.33 -5.08 -2.59
CA ALA A 49 15.37 -6.17 -2.44
C ALA A 49 14.43 -5.92 -1.25
N SER A 50 14.96 -5.48 -0.10
CA SER A 50 14.18 -5.11 1.08
C SER A 50 13.19 -3.99 0.76
N LYS A 51 13.69 -2.86 0.23
CA LYS A 51 12.86 -1.70 -0.10
C LYS A 51 11.73 -2.03 -1.08
N ARG A 52 12.01 -2.86 -2.10
CA ARG A 52 10.97 -3.29 -3.05
C ARG A 52 9.94 -4.22 -2.41
N THR A 53 10.38 -5.10 -1.51
CA THR A 53 9.49 -6.00 -0.78
C THR A 53 8.60 -5.21 0.18
N GLU A 54 9.13 -4.21 0.87
CA GLU A 54 8.36 -3.28 1.72
C GLU A 54 7.29 -2.54 0.92
N MET A 55 7.62 -2.03 -0.28
CA MET A 55 6.64 -1.37 -1.15
C MET A 55 5.50 -2.31 -1.58
N VAL A 56 5.84 -3.56 -1.89
CA VAL A 56 4.85 -4.59 -2.25
C VAL A 56 3.99 -4.97 -1.05
N ALA A 57 4.60 -5.12 0.12
CA ALA A 57 3.89 -5.40 1.37
C ALA A 57 2.91 -4.27 1.69
N PHE A 58 3.34 -3.01 1.56
CA PHE A 58 2.48 -1.85 1.76
C PHE A 58 1.28 -1.82 0.80
N PHE A 59 1.51 -2.08 -0.49
CA PHE A 59 0.41 -2.18 -1.46
C PHE A 59 -0.58 -3.29 -1.09
N ILE A 60 -0.10 -4.47 -0.70
CA ILE A 60 -0.95 -5.63 -0.43
C ILE A 60 -1.70 -5.48 0.90
N MET A 61 -0.98 -5.11 1.95
CA MET A 61 -1.50 -5.05 3.32
C MET A 61 -2.38 -3.82 3.53
N ASP A 62 -1.90 -2.64 3.16
CA ASP A 62 -2.57 -1.39 3.52
C ASP A 62 -3.60 -0.94 2.48
N TYR A 63 -3.43 -1.32 1.21
CA TYR A 63 -4.35 -0.94 0.14
C TYR A 63 -5.23 -2.10 -0.33
N LEU A 64 -4.63 -3.19 -0.82
CA LEU A 64 -5.39 -4.23 -1.51
C LEU A 64 -6.38 -4.94 -0.58
N PHE A 65 -5.94 -5.40 0.58
CA PHE A 65 -6.80 -6.13 1.51
C PHE A 65 -7.72 -5.21 2.32
N VAL A 66 -7.27 -4.02 2.68
CA VAL A 66 -8.02 -3.10 3.56
C VAL A 66 -8.94 -2.18 2.76
N TYR A 67 -8.41 -1.49 1.76
CA TYR A 67 -9.16 -0.49 1.00
C TYR A 67 -9.97 -1.13 -0.12
N ASP A 68 -9.30 -1.90 -0.98
CA ASP A 68 -9.91 -2.54 -2.15
C ASP A 68 -10.72 -3.79 -1.77
N ASN A 69 -10.48 -4.34 -0.57
CA ASN A 69 -11.18 -5.50 -0.01
C ASN A 69 -11.09 -6.75 -0.90
N ALA A 70 -9.95 -6.92 -1.59
CA ALA A 70 -9.68 -8.12 -2.35
C ALA A 70 -9.46 -9.31 -1.42
N THR A 71 -9.82 -10.52 -1.88
CA THR A 71 -9.58 -11.74 -1.07
C THR A 71 -8.28 -12.44 -1.42
N SER A 72 -7.65 -12.04 -2.54
CA SER A 72 -6.43 -12.62 -3.06
C SER A 72 -5.60 -11.59 -3.84
N VAL A 73 -4.27 -11.72 -3.77
CA VAL A 73 -3.34 -10.93 -4.62
C VAL A 73 -3.52 -11.26 -6.11
N LEU A 74 -4.10 -12.40 -6.45
CA LEU A 74 -4.38 -12.78 -7.83
C LEU A 74 -5.56 -12.00 -8.45
N GLU A 75 -6.34 -11.30 -7.63
CA GLU A 75 -7.43 -10.42 -8.10
C GLU A 75 -6.90 -9.07 -8.61
N VAL A 76 -5.61 -8.79 -8.45
CA VAL A 76 -4.99 -7.53 -8.89
C VAL A 76 -5.02 -7.42 -10.41
N ASP A 77 -5.72 -6.40 -10.90
CA ASP A 77 -5.74 -5.98 -12.28
C ASP A 77 -5.14 -4.59 -12.50
N GLY A 78 -5.09 -4.14 -13.75
CA GLY A 78 -4.55 -2.83 -14.10
C GLY A 78 -5.34 -1.66 -13.50
N ASP A 79 -6.64 -1.83 -13.26
CA ASP A 79 -7.48 -0.78 -12.69
C ASP A 79 -7.23 -0.62 -11.18
N ILE A 80 -7.01 -1.71 -10.45
CA ILE A 80 -6.59 -1.69 -9.05
C ILE A 80 -5.25 -0.95 -8.91
N ILE A 81 -4.27 -1.27 -9.76
CA ILE A 81 -2.97 -0.59 -9.78
C ILE A 81 -3.13 0.91 -10.08
N ARG A 82 -3.98 1.26 -11.05
CA ARG A 82 -4.28 2.65 -11.40
C ARG A 82 -4.93 3.42 -10.25
N ARG A 83 -5.89 2.81 -9.53
CA ARG A 83 -6.53 3.44 -8.36
C ARG A 83 -5.57 3.61 -7.19
N PHE A 84 -4.69 2.63 -6.95
CA PHE A 84 -3.65 2.73 -5.94
C PHE A 84 -2.72 3.90 -6.22
N LEU A 85 -2.05 3.89 -7.38
CA LEU A 85 -1.02 4.88 -7.71
C LEU A 85 -1.60 6.27 -7.99
N GLY A 86 -2.73 6.33 -8.70
CA GLY A 86 -3.32 7.57 -9.18
C GLY A 86 -4.19 8.31 -8.17
N ASN A 87 -4.55 7.68 -7.04
CA ASN A 87 -5.45 8.28 -6.08
C ASN A 87 -5.05 7.98 -4.63
N TRP A 88 -5.04 6.70 -4.24
CA TRP A 88 -4.91 6.34 -2.82
C TRP A 88 -3.51 6.64 -2.26
N TYR A 89 -2.46 6.21 -2.97
CA TYR A 89 -1.08 6.43 -2.58
C TYR A 89 -0.76 7.92 -2.46
N ILE A 90 -1.20 8.70 -3.44
CA ILE A 90 -1.06 10.17 -3.44
C ILE A 90 -1.72 10.77 -2.22
N ARG A 91 -2.95 10.36 -1.84
CA ARG A 91 -3.62 10.94 -0.67
C ARG A 91 -2.99 10.56 0.65
N LYS A 92 -2.50 9.33 0.80
CA LYS A 92 -1.86 8.87 2.04
C LYS A 92 -0.45 9.46 2.21
N PHE A 93 0.30 9.68 1.13
CA PHE A 93 1.67 10.23 1.19
C PHE A 93 1.77 11.74 0.90
N MET A 94 0.83 12.33 0.17
CA MET A 94 0.79 13.77 -0.12
C MET A 94 -0.25 14.53 0.72
N ASN A 95 -0.81 13.94 1.77
CA ASN A 95 -1.40 14.74 2.85
C ASN A 95 -0.23 15.35 3.61
N PRO A 96 0.15 16.61 3.35
CA PRO A 96 1.34 17.13 3.96
C PRO A 96 0.97 17.41 5.42
N LYS A 97 1.81 17.01 6.37
CA LYS A 97 1.71 17.61 7.71
C LYS A 97 2.02 19.09 7.52
N ILE A 98 1.24 19.99 8.13
CA ILE A 98 1.49 21.44 8.03
C ILE A 98 2.95 21.77 8.39
N SER A 99 3.54 21.01 9.33
CA SER A 99 4.94 21.07 9.75
C SER A 99 5.98 20.72 8.68
N GLU A 100 5.58 20.06 7.59
CA GLU A 100 6.44 19.68 6.46
C GLU A 100 6.30 20.66 5.28
N ILE A 101 5.29 21.54 5.28
CA ILE A 101 5.06 22.57 4.25
C ILE A 101 5.67 23.91 4.64
N LYS A 102 5.63 24.27 5.93
CA LYS A 102 6.16 25.54 6.44
C LYS A 102 7.06 25.28 7.63
N GLU A 103 8.30 25.75 7.55
CA GLU A 103 9.10 26.05 8.75
C GLU A 103 8.35 27.13 9.55
N MET A 104 8.12 26.87 10.84
CA MET A 104 7.65 27.89 11.79
C MET A 104 8.81 28.78 12.23
#